data_AF-A0A2V7MCX4-F1
#
_entry.id   AF-A0A2V7MCX4-F1
#
_cell.length_a   1.000
_cell.length_b   1.000
_cell.length_c   1.000
_cell.angle_alpha   90.00
_cell.angle_beta   90.00
_cell.angle_gamma   90.00
#
_symmetry.space_group_name_H-M   'P 1'
#
loop_
_entity.id
_entity.type
_entity.pdbx_description
1 polymer ?
#
loop_
_entity_poly.entity_id
_entity_poly.type
_entity_poly.pdbx_seq_one_letter_code
_entity_poly.pdbx_strand_id
1 'polypeptide(L)'
;MPDEIKTLSSQLAQDPDSLLFLRLGELLRQKGQLDAAHRVALTGLERHPHLPDAHDLYARILADKRDYERAFDEWDMALRIAPDHVGALKGLAFLYFKVGDVQQAAAHLE
;
A
#
# COMPACT_ATOMS: atom_id res chain seq x y z
N MET A 1 -11.93 2.50 16.44
CA MET A 1 -13.05 3.42 16.72
C MET A 1 -12.86 4.68 15.88
N PRO A 2 -13.91 5.38 15.42
CA PRO A 2 -13.79 6.60 14.60
C PRO A 2 -12.81 7.64 15.16
N ASP A 3 -12.64 7.65 16.47
CA ASP A 3 -11.72 8.52 17.21
C ASP A 3 -10.24 8.28 16.90
N GLU A 4 -9.84 7.06 16.51
CA GLU A 4 -8.44 6.72 16.23
C GLU A 4 -7.95 7.37 14.91
N ILE A 5 -8.77 7.34 13.84
CA ILE A 5 -8.45 8.01 12.56
C ILE A 5 -8.29 9.51 12.78
N LYS A 6 -9.24 10.11 13.51
CA LYS A 6 -9.23 11.55 13.76
C LYS A 6 -8.02 11.96 14.59
N THR A 7 -7.70 11.18 15.62
CA THR A 7 -6.51 11.41 16.47
C THR A 7 -5.23 11.29 15.65
N LEU A 8 -5.06 10.20 14.91
CA LEU A 8 -3.87 9.98 14.07
C LEU A 8 -3.72 11.05 12.99
N SER A 9 -4.81 11.46 12.34
CA SER A 9 -4.80 12.54 11.36
C SER A 9 -4.38 13.87 11.98
N SER A 10 -4.90 14.21 13.17
CA SER A 10 -4.50 15.41 13.89
C SER A 10 -3.03 15.38 14.31
N GLN A 11 -2.52 14.23 14.75
CA GLN A 11 -1.12 14.08 15.15
C GLN A 11 -0.19 14.16 13.94
N LEU A 12 -0.54 13.51 12.83
CA LEU A 12 0.21 13.61 11.58
C LEU A 12 0.20 15.04 11.03
N ALA A 13 -0.89 15.81 11.23
CA ALA A 13 -0.91 17.22 10.83
C ALA A 13 0.03 18.10 11.69
N GLN A 14 0.29 17.72 12.94
CA GLN A 14 1.24 18.42 13.83
C GLN A 14 2.70 18.00 13.56
N ASP A 15 2.91 16.74 13.19
CA ASP A 15 4.21 16.21 12.79
C ASP A 15 4.09 15.45 11.44
N PRO A 16 4.13 16.19 10.31
CA PRO A 16 3.98 15.61 8.98
C PRO A 16 5.10 14.63 8.59
N ASP A 17 6.26 14.72 9.22
CA ASP A 17 7.40 13.83 8.96
C ASP A 17 7.34 12.55 9.82
N SER A 18 6.37 12.43 10.74
CA SER A 18 6.17 11.22 11.51
C SER A 18 5.76 10.02 10.66
N LEU A 19 6.14 8.82 11.10
CA LEU A 19 5.71 7.55 10.47
C LEU A 19 4.23 7.20 10.77
N LEU A 20 3.46 8.12 11.39
CA LEU A 20 2.05 7.90 11.70
C LEU A 20 1.19 7.72 10.44
N PHE A 21 1.65 8.21 9.29
CA PHE A 21 0.99 7.99 8.01
C PHE A 21 0.87 6.49 7.68
N LEU A 22 1.84 5.65 8.11
CA LEU A 22 1.78 4.21 7.88
C LEU A 22 0.56 3.60 8.57
N ARG A 23 0.40 3.94 9.86
CA ARG A 23 -0.70 3.46 10.68
C ARG A 23 -2.04 4.02 10.20
N LEU A 24 -2.10 5.31 9.90
CA LEU A 24 -3.32 5.98 9.43
C LEU A 24 -3.75 5.43 8.06
N GLY A 25 -2.82 5.31 7.11
CA GLY A 25 -3.08 4.79 5.78
C GLY A 25 -3.57 3.35 5.82
N GLU A 26 -2.94 2.49 6.64
CA GLU A 26 -3.38 1.10 6.81
C GLU A 26 -4.79 1.02 7.41
N LEU A 27 -5.09 1.84 8.41
CA LEU A 27 -6.41 1.83 9.03
C LEU A 27 -7.50 2.35 8.05
N LEU A 28 -7.19 3.36 7.25
CA LEU A 28 -8.08 3.86 6.19
C LEU A 28 -8.31 2.79 5.11
N ARG A 29 -7.25 2.08 4.70
CA ARG A 29 -7.30 0.97 3.75
C ARG A 29 -8.23 -0.14 4.26
N GLN A 30 -8.03 -0.59 5.50
CA GLN A 30 -8.88 -1.60 6.15
C GLN A 30 -10.35 -1.18 6.28
N LYS A 31 -10.64 0.13 6.31
CA LYS A 31 -12.00 0.68 6.31
C LYS A 31 -12.59 0.87 4.92
N GLY A 32 -11.87 0.50 3.85
CA GLY A 32 -12.29 0.70 2.47
C GLY A 32 -12.26 2.16 2.01
N GLN A 33 -11.68 3.07 2.80
CA GLN A 33 -11.55 4.48 2.45
C GLN A 33 -10.33 4.70 1.55
N LEU A 34 -10.31 4.00 0.40
CA LEU A 34 -9.12 3.84 -0.43
C LEU A 34 -8.57 5.16 -0.97
N ASP A 35 -9.42 6.15 -1.27
CA ASP A 35 -8.97 7.46 -1.74
C ASP A 35 -8.29 8.29 -0.63
N ALA A 36 -8.78 8.17 0.60
CA ALA A 36 -8.14 8.81 1.75
C ALA A 36 -6.82 8.11 2.08
N ALA A 37 -6.81 6.77 2.09
CA ALA A 37 -5.60 5.98 2.28
C ALA A 37 -4.53 6.33 1.24
N HIS A 38 -4.91 6.42 -0.03
CA HIS A 38 -4.02 6.78 -1.13
C HIS A 38 -3.36 8.14 -0.91
N ARG A 39 -4.13 9.18 -0.52
CA ARG A 39 -3.56 10.50 -0.25
C ARG A 39 -2.57 10.49 0.91
N VAL A 40 -2.93 9.82 2.02
CA VAL A 40 -2.06 9.72 3.20
C VAL A 40 -0.77 8.98 2.87
N ALA A 41 -0.87 7.85 2.17
CA ALA A 41 0.30 7.04 1.78
C ALA A 41 1.20 7.80 0.81
N LEU A 42 0.63 8.49 -0.19
CA LEU A 42 1.42 9.26 -1.15
C LEU A 42 2.19 10.40 -0.47
N THR A 43 1.54 11.19 0.39
CA THR A 43 2.23 12.26 1.14
C THR A 43 3.32 11.71 2.06
N GLY A 44 3.07 10.56 2.70
CA GLY A 44 4.08 9.89 3.51
C GLY A 44 5.26 9.40 2.68
N LEU A 45 4.99 8.83 1.50
CA LEU A 45 6.01 8.35 0.56
C LEU A 45 6.85 9.50 -0.01
N GLU A 46 6.24 10.64 -0.34
CA GLU A 46 6.96 11.85 -0.78
C GLU A 46 7.97 12.35 0.27
N ARG A 47 7.65 12.19 1.56
CA ARG A 47 8.53 12.55 2.68
C ARG A 47 9.56 11.47 2.99
N HIS A 48 9.20 10.21 2.79
CA HIS A 48 10.01 9.04 3.12
C HIS A 48 10.21 8.13 1.90
N PRO A 49 10.83 8.61 0.80
CA PRO A 49 10.95 7.87 -0.46
C PRO A 49 11.91 6.67 -0.39
N HIS A 50 12.61 6.49 0.72
CA HIS A 50 13.52 5.37 0.96
C HIS A 50 13.04 4.46 2.09
N LEU A 51 11.79 4.59 2.52
CA LEU A 51 11.20 3.72 3.52
C LEU A 51 10.45 2.56 2.84
N PRO A 52 10.91 1.31 2.99
CA PRO A 52 10.27 0.17 2.32
C PRO A 52 8.82 -0.06 2.79
N ASP A 53 8.51 0.23 4.06
CA ASP A 53 7.14 0.17 4.59
C ASP A 53 6.20 1.17 3.92
N ALA A 54 6.70 2.32 3.46
CA ALA A 54 5.89 3.32 2.75
C ALA A 54 5.46 2.80 1.38
N HIS A 55 6.43 2.22 0.66
CA HIS A 55 6.20 1.56 -0.63
C HIS A 55 5.25 0.35 -0.48
N ASP A 56 5.43 -0.50 0.54
CA ASP A 56 4.52 -1.63 0.80
C ASP A 56 3.09 -1.17 1.08
N LEU A 57 2.91 -0.16 1.95
CA LEU A 57 1.58 0.38 2.23
C LEU A 57 0.93 0.93 0.97
N TYR A 58 1.67 1.70 0.17
CA TYR A 58 1.13 2.30 -1.05
C TYR A 58 0.75 1.24 -2.08
N ALA A 59 1.61 0.23 -2.28
CA ALA A 59 1.33 -0.92 -3.14
C ALA A 59 0.06 -1.67 -2.72
N ARG A 60 -0.13 -1.92 -1.42
CA ARG A 60 -1.33 -2.57 -0.89
C ARG A 60 -2.59 -1.76 -1.15
N ILE A 61 -2.53 -0.44 -1.03
CA ILE A 61 -3.65 0.46 -1.36
C ILE A 61 -3.95 0.42 -2.85
N LEU A 62 -2.94 0.42 -3.72
CA LEU A 62 -3.10 0.30 -5.18
C LEU A 62 -3.71 -1.04 -5.56
N ALA A 63 -3.26 -2.13 -4.96
CA ALA A 63 -3.80 -3.47 -5.18
C ALA A 63 -5.29 -3.57 -4.77
N ASP A 64 -5.69 -2.97 -3.64
CA ASP A 64 -7.10 -2.90 -3.24
C ASP A 64 -7.94 -2.06 -4.22
N LYS A 65 -7.32 -1.07 -4.87
CA LYS A 65 -7.92 -0.29 -5.97
C LYS A 65 -7.86 -1.01 -7.32
N ARG A 66 -7.30 -2.22 -7.38
CA ARG A 66 -7.07 -3.05 -8.58
C ARG A 66 -6.08 -2.42 -9.59
N ASP A 67 -5.28 -1.46 -9.16
CA ASP A 67 -4.18 -0.89 -9.91
C ASP A 67 -2.93 -1.77 -9.71
N TYR A 68 -3.01 -2.98 -10.30
CA TYR A 68 -2.04 -4.05 -10.08
C TYR A 68 -0.65 -3.75 -10.66
N GLU A 69 -0.61 -3.02 -11.77
CA GLU A 69 0.64 -2.60 -12.41
C GLU A 69 1.44 -1.69 -11.47
N ARG A 70 0.81 -0.63 -10.96
CA ARG A 70 1.50 0.29 -10.05
C ARG A 70 1.76 -0.35 -8.68
N ALA A 71 0.90 -1.26 -8.22
CA ALA A 71 1.18 -2.04 -7.02
C ALA A 71 2.46 -2.89 -7.15
N PHE A 72 2.68 -3.48 -8.33
CA PHE A 72 3.91 -4.23 -8.63
C PHE A 72 5.15 -3.33 -8.51
N ASP A 73 5.14 -2.17 -9.17
CA ASP A 73 6.29 -1.25 -9.18
C ASP A 73 6.67 -0.79 -7.77
N GLU A 74 5.69 -0.51 -6.92
CA GLU A 74 5.91 -0.08 -5.55
C GLU A 74 6.45 -1.21 -4.67
N TRP A 75 5.93 -2.43 -4.79
CA TRP A 75 6.53 -3.57 -4.08
C TRP A 75 7.92 -3.93 -4.60
N ASP A 76 8.20 -3.81 -5.89
CA ASP A 76 9.55 -3.97 -6.44
C ASP A 76 10.50 -2.93 -5.83
N MET A 77 10.07 -1.68 -5.72
CA MET A 77 10.86 -0.64 -5.06
C MET A 77 11.13 -0.95 -3.58
N ALA A 78 10.13 -1.42 -2.84
CA ALA A 78 10.32 -1.87 -1.45
C ALA A 78 11.40 -2.96 -1.35
N LEU A 79 11.45 -3.91 -2.29
CA LEU A 79 12.47 -4.97 -2.33
C LEU A 79 13.83 -4.49 -2.81
N ARG A 80 13.91 -3.46 -3.66
CA ARG A 80 15.19 -2.82 -4.01
C ARG A 80 15.82 -2.14 -2.79
N ILE A 81 15.00 -1.55 -1.93
CA ILE A 81 15.45 -0.90 -0.69
C ILE A 81 15.77 -1.94 0.38
N ALA A 82 14.88 -2.92 0.57
CA ALA A 82 15.00 -3.98 1.57
C ALA A 82 14.64 -5.34 0.94
N PRO A 83 15.64 -6.10 0.44
CA PRO A 83 15.39 -7.37 -0.27
C PRO A 83 14.66 -8.46 0.53
N ASP A 84 14.69 -8.38 1.86
CA ASP A 84 14.04 -9.29 2.79
C ASP A 84 12.70 -8.75 3.33
N HIS A 85 12.16 -7.67 2.74
CA HIS A 85 10.92 -7.05 3.19
C HIS A 85 9.72 -7.99 3.02
N VAL A 86 9.32 -8.61 4.14
CA VAL A 86 8.30 -9.67 4.19
C VAL A 86 6.94 -9.22 3.63
N GLY A 87 6.54 -7.96 3.87
CA GLY A 87 5.29 -7.41 3.35
C GLY A 87 5.27 -7.38 1.82
N ALA A 88 6.36 -6.93 1.22
CA ALA A 88 6.49 -6.77 -0.22
C ALA A 88 6.61 -8.12 -0.94
N LEU A 89 7.38 -9.06 -0.37
CA LEU A 89 7.45 -10.45 -0.86
C LEU A 89 6.07 -11.10 -0.90
N LYS A 90 5.27 -10.93 0.16
CA LYS A 90 3.89 -11.43 0.23
C LYS A 90 2.98 -10.74 -0.78
N GLY A 91 3.14 -9.43 -0.95
CA GLY A 91 2.39 -8.62 -1.91
C GLY A 91 2.59 -9.09 -3.35
N LEU A 92 3.85 -9.23 -3.78
CA LEU A 92 4.17 -9.75 -5.12
C LEU A 92 3.69 -11.18 -5.31
N ALA A 93 3.86 -12.06 -4.31
CA ALA A 93 3.36 -13.43 -4.40
C ALA A 93 1.82 -13.47 -4.59
N PHE A 94 1.08 -12.63 -3.86
CA PHE A 94 -0.36 -12.47 -4.04
C PHE A 94 -0.71 -11.96 -5.45
N LEU A 95 0.06 -10.99 -5.96
CA LEU A 95 -0.17 -10.42 -7.28
C LEU A 95 0.05 -11.43 -8.40
N TYR A 96 1.15 -12.20 -8.35
CA TYR A 96 1.42 -13.26 -9.31
C TYR A 96 0.34 -14.34 -9.31
N PHE A 97 -0.16 -14.70 -8.13
CA PHE A 97 -1.30 -15.61 -8.01
C PHE A 97 -2.54 -15.04 -8.71
N LYS A 98 -2.86 -13.76 -8.47
CA LYS A 98 -4.03 -13.10 -9.08
C LYS A 98 -3.92 -12.92 -10.60
N VAL A 99 -2.76 -12.52 -11.11
CA VAL A 99 -2.56 -12.37 -12.57
C VAL A 99 -2.59 -13.75 -13.25
N GLY A 100 -1.98 -14.76 -12.63
CA GLY A 100 -2.07 -16.15 -13.08
C GLY A 100 -3.51 -16.65 -13.16
N ASP A 101 -4.32 -16.41 -12.12
CA ASP A 101 -5.75 -16.74 -12.11
C ASP A 101 -6.52 -16.08 -13.27
N VAL A 102 -6.24 -14.81 -13.57
CA VAL A 102 -6.90 -14.09 -14.67
C VAL A 102 -6.56 -14.68 -16.03
N GLN A 103 -5.28 -15.03 -16.25
CA GLN A 103 -4.86 -15.68 -17.50
C GLN A 103 -5.51 -17.07 -17.66
N GLN A 104 -5.56 -17.87 -16.58
CA GLN A 104 -6.22 -19.18 -16.59
C GLN A 104 -7.73 -19.06 -16.82
N ALA A 105 -8.40 -18.10 -16.18
CA ALA A 105 -9.84 -17.87 -16.37
C ALA A 105 -10.18 -17.48 -17.82
N ALA A 106 -9.34 -16.67 -18.47
CA ALA A 106 -9.53 -16.30 -19.87
C ALA A 106 -9.41 -17.52 -20.82
N ALA A 107 -8.46 -18.43 -20.55
CA ALA A 107 -8.27 -19.64 -21.36
C ALA A 107 -9.44 -20.63 -21.30
N HIS A 108 -10.27 -20.57 -20.24
CA HIS A 108 -11.45 -21.43 -20.09
C HIS A 108 -12.75 -20.85 -20.69
N LEU A 109 -12.69 -19.65 -21.27
CA LEU A 109 -13.82 -19.00 -21.93
C LEU A 109 -13.80 -19.11 -23.46
N GLU A 110 -12.80 -19.82 -24.01
CA GLU A 110 -12.73 -20.25 -25.42
C GLU A 110 -13.39 -21.62 -25.63
#